data_AF-A0A1H3XND6-F1
#
_entry.id   AF-A0A1H3XND6-F1
#
_cell.length_a   1.000
_cell.length_b   1.000
_cell.length_c   1.000
_cell.angle_alpha   90.00
_cell.angle_beta   90.00
_cell.angle_gamma   90.00
#
_symmetry.space_group_name_H-M   'P 1'
#
loop_
_entity.id
_entity.type
_entity.pdbx_description
1 polymer ?
#
loop_
_entity_poly.entity_id
_entity_poly.type
_entity_poly.pdbx_seq_one_letter_code
_entity_poly.pdbx_strand_id
1 'polypeptide(L)'
;MKDVLGANRRDFLASGAGVAAVLAGAPDIVLAQAGGGASQGTADAVGGGAPASVAAAEAAVERHAEAILRISREVWALAELSIVEIESARVHLRELAAAGFRTVSRGTSGYPTAFVSEWTQGAGGPVIALLPEYDALPGLGNAAEPRQAPAPNGRTEGHGCGHNMLGAGCTGAALALKTMMEATGAPGTVRVYGCASEEAQGAKVYFVRDGLFDDVDAALAWHPAPFAAVGEVATSANMAVKIRFNGRTAHAGNTPWDGRSALKAAELFGAGLQFMREHVLPTTRLHYVYESAGVAPNIVPDFAQVWLTIRAANGRDLKAVVDWARQVAEGAALMTQTAAEFDPYYGMHELLPNAPLIGLMHRHMTARPPVWTDAEQAFARACQREMGLPDAGLATAVAPPVPPTKVGGSSDLGDISKVAPLGAFAWPTAGLGTSLHTWAITACAGMSIGDRAALDTARILAGAGLDLMTDPELRAAARDDLDRRMAGETFVPLLPADRAEPLGLPDWLRKTGLDELTAFDLDP
;
A
#
# COMPACT_ATOMS: atom_id res chain seq x y z
N MET A 1 -11.13 31.94 -0.36
CA MET A 1 -10.47 30.61 -0.27
C MET A 1 -11.07 29.77 0.88
N LYS A 2 -12.40 29.70 1.01
CA LYS A 2 -13.09 28.94 2.09
C LYS A 2 -14.29 28.10 1.64
N ASP A 3 -14.59 28.01 0.33
CA ASP A 3 -15.82 27.36 -0.17
C ASP A 3 -15.59 26.38 -1.35
N VAL A 4 -14.44 25.69 -1.43
CA VAL A 4 -14.18 24.70 -2.51
C VAL A 4 -14.10 23.24 -2.01
N LEU A 5 -14.11 23.00 -0.70
CA LEU A 5 -14.07 21.64 -0.13
C LEU A 5 -15.48 21.09 0.17
N GLY A 6 -16.35 21.13 -0.83
CA GLY A 6 -17.68 20.51 -0.80
C GLY A 6 -17.68 19.01 -1.10
N ALA A 7 -16.60 18.28 -0.82
CA ALA A 7 -16.58 16.83 -0.97
C ALA A 7 -17.28 16.21 0.25
N ASN A 8 -18.49 15.71 0.02
CA ASN A 8 -19.28 15.05 1.05
C ASN A 8 -18.58 13.75 1.47
N ARG A 9 -18.68 13.36 2.75
CA ARG A 9 -18.16 12.08 3.31
C ARG A 9 -18.49 10.85 2.45
N ARG A 10 -19.54 10.92 1.64
CA ARG A 10 -20.02 9.86 0.75
C ARG A 10 -19.24 9.70 -0.56
N ASP A 11 -18.59 10.75 -1.08
CA ASP A 11 -17.92 10.68 -2.38
C ASP A 11 -16.52 10.05 -2.28
N PHE A 12 -15.89 10.12 -1.11
CA PHE A 12 -14.56 9.55 -0.85
C PHE A 12 -14.59 8.10 -0.33
N LEU A 13 -15.64 7.72 0.43
CA LEU A 13 -15.81 6.34 0.93
C LEU A 13 -16.17 5.32 -0.17
N ALA A 14 -16.28 5.77 -1.42
CA ALA A 14 -16.54 4.99 -2.63
C ALA A 14 -15.28 4.35 -3.25
N SER A 15 -14.10 4.58 -2.67
CA SER A 15 -12.80 4.03 -3.11
C SER A 15 -11.88 3.83 -1.91
N GLY A 16 -11.60 2.59 -1.53
CA GLY A 16 -10.63 2.27 -0.47
C GLY A 16 -11.14 1.22 0.51
N ALA A 17 -11.03 -0.05 0.12
CA ALA A 17 -11.19 -1.17 1.02
C ALA A 17 -10.11 -2.22 0.72
N GLY A 18 -8.99 -2.07 1.40
CA GLY A 18 -7.72 -2.79 1.26
C GLY A 18 -6.63 -1.72 1.19
N VAL A 19 -5.67 -1.67 2.11
CA VAL A 19 -4.54 -2.61 2.02
C VAL A 19 -3.93 -3.13 3.35
N ALA A 20 -4.08 -2.55 4.54
CA ALA A 20 -3.27 -2.92 5.72
C ALA A 20 -3.24 -4.37 6.30
N ALA A 21 -3.86 -5.38 5.70
CA ALA A 21 -4.00 -6.72 6.29
C ALA A 21 -2.86 -7.71 5.99
N VAL A 22 -1.78 -7.32 5.29
CA VAL A 22 -0.80 -8.29 4.74
C VAL A 22 0.01 -9.01 5.81
N LEU A 23 0.34 -8.35 6.92
CA LEU A 23 0.95 -9.02 8.09
C LEU A 23 0.03 -8.96 9.33
N ALA A 24 -0.90 -8.01 9.38
CA ALA A 24 -1.91 -7.91 10.44
C ALA A 24 -3.01 -8.97 10.36
N GLY A 25 -3.13 -9.72 9.25
CA GLY A 25 -4.07 -10.82 9.08
C GLY A 25 -3.63 -12.16 9.69
N ALA A 26 -2.44 -12.19 10.30
CA ALA A 26 -1.95 -13.34 11.06
C ALA A 26 -1.53 -12.95 12.50
N PRO A 27 -2.31 -12.10 13.23
CA PRO A 27 -1.91 -11.70 14.57
C PRO A 27 -1.84 -12.95 15.45
N ASP A 28 -2.74 -13.92 15.28
CA ASP A 28 -2.69 -15.17 16.05
C ASP A 28 -1.46 -16.04 15.73
N ILE A 29 -0.92 -16.04 14.52
CA ILE A 29 0.29 -16.83 14.18
C ILE A 29 1.54 -16.14 14.75
N VAL A 30 1.63 -14.81 14.61
CA VAL A 30 2.75 -14.01 15.13
C VAL A 30 2.70 -13.92 16.66
N LEU A 31 1.53 -13.75 17.28
CA LEU A 31 1.34 -13.76 18.74
C LEU A 31 1.49 -15.18 19.32
N ALA A 32 1.03 -16.25 18.66
CA ALA A 32 1.25 -17.61 19.14
C ALA A 32 2.73 -18.01 19.15
N GLN A 33 3.52 -17.48 18.20
CA GLN A 33 4.97 -17.68 18.17
C GLN A 33 5.74 -16.73 19.10
N ALA A 34 5.19 -15.54 19.41
CA ALA A 34 5.75 -14.65 20.43
C ALA A 34 5.46 -15.13 21.87
N GLY A 35 4.45 -15.97 22.07
CA GLY A 35 4.02 -16.49 23.38
C GLY A 35 4.26 -17.98 23.64
N GLY A 36 4.81 -18.73 22.68
CA GLY A 36 4.91 -20.20 22.74
C GLY A 36 6.33 -20.72 22.52
N GLY A 37 6.78 -21.61 23.43
CA GLY A 37 8.11 -22.21 23.42
C GLY A 37 8.52 -22.87 22.11
N ALA A 38 9.82 -22.81 21.84
CA ALA A 38 10.49 -23.27 20.63
C ALA A 38 10.00 -24.64 20.13
N SER A 39 9.56 -24.69 18.86
CA SER A 39 9.49 -25.94 18.11
C SER A 39 10.49 -25.87 16.95
N GLN A 40 11.31 -26.93 16.86
CA GLN A 40 12.36 -27.12 15.88
C GLN A 40 11.77 -27.65 14.57
N GLY A 41 12.03 -26.96 13.46
CA GLY A 41 11.69 -27.44 12.12
C GLY A 41 12.14 -26.46 11.02
N THR A 42 13.11 -26.92 10.21
CA THR A 42 13.75 -26.27 9.04
C THR A 42 14.61 -25.03 9.33
N ALA A 43 15.82 -25.28 9.86
CA ALA A 43 16.82 -24.27 10.23
C ALA A 43 18.05 -24.21 9.28
N ASP A 44 17.94 -24.69 8.04
CA ASP A 44 19.13 -24.88 7.18
C ASP A 44 19.33 -23.81 6.08
N ALA A 45 18.64 -22.66 6.15
CA ALA A 45 18.89 -21.51 5.25
C ALA A 45 19.12 -20.16 5.97
N VAL A 46 19.08 -20.11 7.29
CA VAL A 46 19.11 -18.85 8.08
C VAL A 46 20.46 -18.67 8.83
N GLY A 47 21.44 -19.51 8.55
CA GLY A 47 22.77 -19.47 9.17
C GLY A 47 23.67 -18.41 8.54
N GLY A 48 23.49 -17.15 8.93
CA GLY A 48 24.42 -16.06 8.59
C GLY A 48 24.53 -15.06 9.74
N GLY A 49 25.75 -14.68 10.11
CA GLY A 49 25.98 -13.59 11.06
C GLY A 49 25.43 -12.25 10.54
N ALA A 50 25.46 -11.22 11.39
CA ALA A 50 25.04 -9.87 11.02
C ALA A 50 25.75 -9.41 9.72
N PRO A 51 25.02 -8.87 8.72
CA PRO A 51 25.62 -8.39 7.49
C PRO A 51 26.66 -7.28 7.76
N ALA A 52 27.75 -7.26 7.00
CA ALA A 52 28.83 -6.29 7.20
C ALA A 52 28.39 -4.83 7.00
N SER A 53 27.33 -4.62 6.21
CA SER A 53 26.73 -3.31 5.92
C SER A 53 25.96 -2.67 7.08
N VAL A 54 25.64 -3.41 8.15
CA VAL A 54 24.83 -2.92 9.29
C VAL A 54 25.44 -1.68 9.95
N ALA A 55 26.74 -1.72 10.27
CA ALA A 55 27.40 -0.59 10.93
C ALA A 55 27.54 0.63 10.01
N ALA A 56 27.76 0.41 8.72
CA ALA A 56 27.82 1.46 7.72
C ALA A 56 26.45 2.13 7.52
N ALA A 57 25.37 1.34 7.54
CA ALA A 57 23.99 1.84 7.46
C ALA A 57 23.62 2.70 8.67
N GLU A 58 24.03 2.30 9.87
CA GLU A 58 23.83 3.10 11.08
C GLU A 58 24.48 4.48 10.98
N ALA A 59 25.76 4.51 10.65
CA ALA A 59 26.51 5.76 10.52
C ALA A 59 25.95 6.65 9.40
N ALA A 60 25.45 6.04 8.31
CA ALA A 60 24.85 6.77 7.20
C ALA A 60 23.48 7.36 7.54
N VAL A 61 22.61 6.59 8.19
CA VAL A 61 21.29 7.08 8.62
C VAL A 61 21.44 8.18 9.68
N GLU A 62 22.40 8.06 10.59
CA GLU A 62 22.62 9.10 11.60
C GLU A 62 22.97 10.46 10.98
N ARG A 63 23.73 10.47 9.87
CA ARG A 63 24.03 11.71 9.11
C ARG A 63 22.78 12.35 8.49
N HIS A 64 21.76 11.55 8.19
CA HIS A 64 20.52 11.99 7.54
C HIS A 64 19.32 12.01 8.49
N ALA A 65 19.53 11.79 9.80
CA ALA A 65 18.45 11.64 10.77
C ALA A 65 17.48 12.84 10.74
N GLU A 66 18.00 14.06 10.72
CA GLU A 66 17.17 15.28 10.63
C GLU A 66 16.31 15.34 9.37
N ALA A 67 16.81 14.91 8.21
CA ALA A 67 16.03 14.87 6.98
C ALA A 67 14.90 13.82 7.08
N ILE A 68 15.22 12.64 7.60
CA ILE A 68 14.25 11.55 7.81
C ILE A 68 13.14 11.99 8.76
N LEU A 69 13.51 12.61 9.88
CA LEU A 69 12.55 13.09 10.87
C LEU A 69 11.70 14.25 10.35
N ARG A 70 12.27 15.15 9.52
CA ARG A 70 11.48 16.18 8.83
C ARG A 70 10.41 15.56 7.95
N ILE A 71 10.74 14.57 7.12
CA ILE A 71 9.76 13.87 6.29
C ILE A 71 8.66 13.27 7.17
N SER A 72 9.04 12.47 8.17
CA SER A 72 8.11 11.78 9.06
C SER A 72 7.12 12.74 9.71
N ARG A 73 7.61 13.87 10.25
CA ARG A 73 6.82 14.82 11.04
C ARG A 73 6.01 15.77 10.17
N GLU A 74 6.56 16.26 9.07
CA GLU A 74 5.82 17.15 8.15
C GLU A 74 4.70 16.39 7.45
N VAL A 75 4.97 15.18 6.92
CA VAL A 75 3.95 14.35 6.28
C VAL A 75 2.86 13.94 7.29
N TRP A 76 3.23 13.67 8.56
CA TRP A 76 2.27 13.42 9.62
C TRP A 76 1.33 14.61 9.85
N ALA A 77 1.88 15.83 9.89
CA ALA A 77 1.11 17.04 10.08
C ALA A 77 0.24 17.38 8.85
N LEU A 78 0.70 17.05 7.64
CA LEU A 78 -0.03 17.27 6.40
C LEU A 78 -1.24 16.35 6.26
N ALA A 79 -1.10 15.06 6.58
CA ALA A 79 -2.18 14.07 6.56
C ALA A 79 -3.11 14.20 5.33
N GLU A 80 -2.54 14.22 4.13
CA GLU A 80 -3.30 14.35 2.88
C GLU A 80 -3.83 12.99 2.42
N LEU A 81 -5.09 12.95 1.99
CA LEU A 81 -5.74 11.74 1.51
C LEU A 81 -5.16 11.26 0.18
N SER A 82 -5.33 9.96 -0.10
CA SER A 82 -5.03 9.34 -1.39
C SER A 82 -5.54 10.19 -2.56
N ILE A 83 -4.79 10.19 -3.67
CA ILE A 83 -4.92 10.98 -4.90
C ILE A 83 -4.48 12.46 -4.73
N VAL A 84 -4.57 13.03 -3.53
CA VAL A 84 -4.37 14.47 -3.29
C VAL A 84 -3.21 14.79 -2.34
N GLU A 85 -2.32 13.83 -2.10
CA GLU A 85 -1.07 13.95 -1.30
C GLU A 85 0.06 14.77 -1.95
N ILE A 86 -0.25 16.01 -2.32
CA ILE A 86 0.62 16.94 -3.06
C ILE A 86 1.77 17.44 -2.21
N GLU A 87 1.46 18.00 -1.03
CA GLU A 87 2.47 18.55 -0.14
C GLU A 87 3.36 17.44 0.43
N SER A 88 2.77 16.28 0.69
CA SER A 88 3.50 15.12 1.19
C SER A 88 4.52 14.65 0.15
N ALA A 89 4.13 14.55 -1.13
CA ALA A 89 5.08 14.29 -2.22
C ALA A 89 6.17 15.38 -2.35
N ARG A 90 5.80 16.67 -2.16
CA ARG A 90 6.75 17.79 -2.17
C ARG A 90 7.82 17.66 -1.09
N VAL A 91 7.44 17.25 0.12
CA VAL A 91 8.38 17.03 1.23
C VAL A 91 9.44 15.98 0.87
N HIS A 92 9.03 14.85 0.27
CA HIS A 92 9.97 13.84 -0.21
C HIS A 92 10.92 14.37 -1.30
N LEU A 93 10.37 15.02 -2.32
CA LEU A 93 11.15 15.58 -3.42
C LEU A 93 12.15 16.63 -2.95
N ARG A 94 11.77 17.45 -1.95
CA ARG A 94 12.66 18.46 -1.35
C ARG A 94 13.89 17.81 -0.73
N GLU A 95 13.71 16.81 0.14
CA GLU A 95 14.85 16.18 0.82
C GLU A 95 15.70 15.33 -0.17
N LEU A 96 15.06 14.69 -1.15
CA LEU A 96 15.77 13.99 -2.24
C LEU A 96 16.64 14.95 -3.06
N ALA A 97 16.08 16.08 -3.49
CA ALA A 97 16.82 17.09 -4.25
C ALA A 97 17.99 17.68 -3.43
N ALA A 98 17.76 17.96 -2.14
CA ALA A 98 18.80 18.44 -1.23
C ALA A 98 19.96 17.44 -1.08
N ALA A 99 19.69 16.13 -1.19
CA ALA A 99 20.69 15.08 -1.17
C ALA A 99 21.33 14.78 -2.55
N GLY A 100 20.94 15.51 -3.60
CA GLY A 100 21.49 15.39 -4.95
C GLY A 100 20.80 14.36 -5.85
N PHE A 101 19.61 13.87 -5.48
CA PHE A 101 18.80 13.06 -6.38
C PHE A 101 18.15 13.93 -7.46
N ARG A 102 18.20 13.48 -8.70
CA ARG A 102 17.53 14.11 -9.84
C ARG A 102 16.11 13.57 -9.95
N THR A 103 15.12 14.46 -9.98
CA THR A 103 13.75 14.07 -10.34
C THR A 103 13.68 13.74 -11.83
N VAL A 104 13.33 12.49 -12.14
CA VAL A 104 13.18 11.96 -13.50
C VAL A 104 11.79 12.24 -14.04
N SER A 105 10.78 12.13 -13.19
CA SER A 105 9.38 12.33 -13.55
C SER A 105 8.57 12.85 -12.36
N ARG A 106 7.59 13.72 -12.65
CA ARG A 106 6.55 14.18 -11.73
C ARG A 106 5.18 13.97 -12.36
N GLY A 107 4.20 13.62 -11.56
CA GLY A 107 2.90 13.23 -12.07
C GLY A 107 2.99 11.93 -12.88
N THR A 108 3.77 10.96 -12.37
CA THR A 108 4.18 9.74 -13.08
C THR A 108 2.99 8.81 -13.32
N SER A 109 2.93 8.18 -14.50
CA SER A 109 1.91 7.18 -14.86
C SER A 109 0.45 7.65 -14.65
N GLY A 110 0.20 8.94 -14.86
CA GLY A 110 -1.12 9.55 -14.72
C GLY A 110 -1.53 9.88 -13.27
N TYR A 111 -0.64 9.70 -12.28
CA TYR A 111 -0.84 10.13 -10.90
C TYR A 111 -0.12 11.44 -10.61
N PRO A 112 -0.82 12.58 -10.45
CA PRO A 112 -0.18 13.88 -10.23
C PRO A 112 0.76 13.95 -9.03
N THR A 113 0.47 13.19 -7.98
CA THR A 113 1.24 13.14 -6.73
C THR A 113 2.33 12.07 -6.73
N ALA A 114 2.46 11.27 -7.79
CA ALA A 114 3.54 10.31 -7.97
C ALA A 114 4.79 10.95 -8.60
N PHE A 115 5.97 10.42 -8.28
CA PHE A 115 7.23 10.88 -8.86
C PHE A 115 8.25 9.74 -9.01
N VAL A 116 9.29 9.98 -9.80
CA VAL A 116 10.51 9.14 -9.84
C VAL A 116 11.72 10.04 -9.64
N SER A 117 12.60 9.67 -8.71
CA SER A 117 13.87 10.35 -8.46
C SER A 117 15.02 9.36 -8.45
N GLU A 118 16.18 9.75 -8.96
CA GLU A 118 17.35 8.89 -9.12
C GLU A 118 18.64 9.56 -8.69
N TRP A 119 19.56 8.76 -8.17
CA TRP A 119 20.96 9.10 -8.05
C TRP A 119 21.82 7.93 -8.53
N THR A 120 22.85 8.22 -9.33
CA THR A 120 23.70 7.22 -9.97
C THR A 120 25.17 7.49 -9.69
N GLN A 121 25.93 6.43 -9.40
CA GLN A 121 27.38 6.46 -9.28
C GLN A 121 28.04 5.53 -10.30
N GLY A 122 29.05 6.04 -11.00
CA GLY A 122 29.76 5.29 -12.03
C GLY A 122 28.93 5.11 -13.31
N ALA A 123 29.38 4.17 -14.16
CA ALA A 123 28.67 3.77 -15.38
C ALA A 123 28.25 2.31 -15.26
N GLY A 124 26.95 2.03 -15.45
CA GLY A 124 26.36 0.71 -15.20
C GLY A 124 26.24 0.39 -13.70
N GLY A 125 26.05 -0.89 -13.40
CA GLY A 125 25.76 -1.36 -12.04
C GLY A 125 24.26 -1.60 -11.82
N PRO A 126 23.89 -2.17 -10.67
CA PRO A 126 22.51 -2.53 -10.40
C PRO A 126 21.63 -1.31 -10.09
N VAL A 127 20.33 -1.47 -10.32
CA VAL A 127 19.29 -0.50 -9.98
C VAL A 127 18.50 -1.02 -8.79
N ILE A 128 18.61 -0.32 -7.65
CA ILE A 128 17.89 -0.66 -6.41
C ILE A 128 16.82 0.39 -6.15
N ALA A 129 15.57 -0.07 -6.10
CA ALA A 129 14.38 0.76 -5.93
C ALA A 129 13.92 0.84 -4.47
N LEU A 130 13.59 2.04 -3.99
CA LEU A 130 12.96 2.30 -2.69
C LEU A 130 11.56 2.86 -2.92
N LEU A 131 10.60 2.38 -2.12
CA LEU A 131 9.16 2.59 -2.35
C LEU A 131 8.50 3.38 -1.20
N PRO A 132 8.73 4.70 -1.08
CA PRO A 132 8.03 5.52 -0.09
C PRO A 132 6.54 5.72 -0.45
N GLU A 133 5.69 5.61 0.56
CA GLU A 133 4.26 5.94 0.54
C GLU A 133 4.00 7.11 1.49
N TYR A 134 2.91 7.86 1.29
CA TYR A 134 2.68 9.10 2.04
C TYR A 134 1.21 9.58 2.06
N ASP A 135 0.24 8.75 1.66
CA ASP A 135 -1.18 9.07 1.77
C ASP A 135 -1.75 8.74 3.17
N ALA A 136 -2.75 9.52 3.59
CA ALA A 136 -3.43 9.41 4.87
C ALA A 136 -4.85 8.86 4.71
N LEU A 137 -5.49 8.54 5.84
CA LEU A 137 -6.82 7.96 5.89
C LEU A 137 -7.87 8.94 6.45
N PRO A 138 -9.12 8.90 5.94
CA PRO A 138 -10.18 9.80 6.38
C PRO A 138 -10.67 9.44 7.79
N GLY A 139 -10.94 10.45 8.62
CA GLY A 139 -11.55 10.27 9.94
C GLY A 139 -10.63 9.68 11.02
N LEU A 140 -9.33 9.56 10.74
CA LEU A 140 -8.32 9.03 11.67
C LEU A 140 -7.36 10.09 12.21
N GLY A 141 -7.68 11.37 12.04
CA GLY A 141 -6.94 12.48 12.64
C GLY A 141 -6.93 12.35 14.16
N ASN A 142 -5.74 12.33 14.75
CA ASN A 142 -5.56 12.25 16.19
C ASN A 142 -4.33 13.05 16.62
N ALA A 143 -4.37 13.68 17.80
CA ALA A 143 -3.15 14.19 18.42
C ALA A 143 -2.17 13.06 18.75
N ALA A 144 -0.90 13.40 18.95
CA ALA A 144 0.11 12.48 19.48
C ALA A 144 -0.11 12.25 21.00
N GLU A 145 -1.32 11.82 21.36
CA GLU A 145 -1.78 11.54 22.72
C GLU A 145 -2.27 10.10 22.79
N PRO A 146 -2.08 9.40 23.92
CA PRO A 146 -2.45 7.99 24.03
C PRO A 146 -3.94 7.79 24.31
N ARG A 147 -4.78 8.57 23.62
CA ARG A 147 -6.25 8.58 23.67
C ARG A 147 -6.83 9.18 22.39
N GLN A 148 -8.13 9.00 22.17
CA GLN A 148 -8.82 9.72 21.11
C GLN A 148 -8.87 11.23 21.42
N ALA A 149 -8.19 12.02 20.61
CA ALA A 149 -8.10 13.48 20.76
C ALA A 149 -8.00 14.13 19.37
N PRO A 150 -8.68 15.26 19.11
CA PRO A 150 -8.60 15.94 17.82
C PRO A 150 -7.16 16.25 17.41
N ALA A 151 -6.85 16.16 16.11
CA ALA A 151 -5.55 16.56 15.60
C ALA A 151 -5.27 18.04 15.93
N PRO A 152 -4.03 18.43 16.30
CA PRO A 152 -3.71 19.79 16.74
C PRO A 152 -4.01 20.88 15.69
N ASN A 153 -3.95 20.50 14.42
CA ASN A 153 -4.24 21.36 13.26
C ASN A 153 -5.72 21.33 12.83
N GLY A 154 -6.58 20.62 13.56
CA GLY A 154 -8.02 20.48 13.25
C GLY A 154 -8.35 19.58 12.07
N ARG A 155 -7.37 18.92 11.46
CA ARG A 155 -7.60 17.95 10.38
C ARG A 155 -8.36 16.74 10.90
N THR A 156 -9.21 16.17 10.06
CA THR A 156 -9.96 14.95 10.39
C THR A 156 -9.28 13.69 9.87
N GLU A 157 -8.32 13.86 8.98
CA GLU A 157 -7.50 12.84 8.35
C GLU A 157 -6.28 12.53 9.22
N GLY A 158 -5.77 11.30 9.14
CA GLY A 158 -4.58 10.91 9.87
C GLY A 158 -3.89 9.69 9.27
N HIS A 159 -2.61 9.56 9.55
CA HIS A 159 -1.77 8.44 9.11
C HIS A 159 -2.04 7.18 9.93
N GLY A 160 -3.28 6.68 9.86
CA GLY A 160 -3.73 5.48 10.56
C GLY A 160 -3.11 4.17 10.06
N CYS A 161 -2.41 4.22 8.92
CA CYS A 161 -1.56 3.13 8.41
C CYS A 161 -0.05 3.42 8.60
N GLY A 162 0.31 4.65 9.01
CA GLY A 162 1.69 5.05 9.26
C GLY A 162 2.50 5.40 8.01
N HIS A 163 1.86 5.87 6.92
CA HIS A 163 2.58 6.16 5.67
C HIS A 163 3.57 7.32 5.82
N ASN A 164 3.33 8.26 6.74
CA ASN A 164 4.33 9.29 7.08
C ASN A 164 5.70 8.71 7.48
N MET A 165 5.72 7.68 8.33
CA MET A 165 6.97 7.05 8.76
C MET A 165 7.47 6.05 7.71
N LEU A 166 6.55 5.35 7.01
CA LEU A 166 6.90 4.45 5.89
C LEU A 166 7.72 5.19 4.84
N GLY A 167 7.15 6.28 4.32
CA GLY A 167 7.79 7.14 3.35
C GLY A 167 9.13 7.66 3.85
N ALA A 168 9.18 8.14 5.10
CA ALA A 168 10.40 8.66 5.71
C ALA A 168 11.51 7.60 5.78
N GLY A 169 11.18 6.36 6.18
CA GLY A 169 12.10 5.23 6.22
C GLY A 169 12.64 4.88 4.83
N CYS A 170 11.77 4.77 3.82
CA CYS A 170 12.18 4.45 2.45
C CYS A 170 13.02 5.56 1.80
N THR A 171 12.62 6.82 1.95
CA THR A 171 13.38 7.97 1.43
C THR A 171 14.71 8.12 2.16
N GLY A 172 14.70 7.98 3.48
CA GLY A 172 15.89 7.97 4.33
C GLY A 172 16.88 6.90 3.94
N ALA A 173 16.40 5.69 3.64
CA ALA A 173 17.21 4.59 3.15
C ALA A 173 17.93 4.96 1.84
N ALA A 174 17.25 5.63 0.91
CA ALA A 174 17.87 6.10 -0.33
C ALA A 174 18.99 7.11 -0.06
N LEU A 175 18.77 8.07 0.84
CA LEU A 175 19.80 9.06 1.22
C LEU A 175 21.03 8.38 1.86
N ALA A 176 20.80 7.45 2.78
CA ALA A 176 21.85 6.71 3.45
C ALA A 176 22.61 5.78 2.49
N LEU A 177 21.89 5.05 1.63
CA LEU A 177 22.46 4.16 0.63
C LEU A 177 23.38 4.93 -0.33
N LYS A 178 22.96 6.11 -0.81
CA LYS A 178 23.82 7.01 -1.58
C LYS A 178 25.14 7.26 -0.85
N THR A 179 25.10 7.65 0.43
CA THR A 179 26.34 7.94 1.17
C THR A 179 27.20 6.69 1.38
N MET A 180 26.58 5.52 1.55
CA MET A 180 27.30 4.25 1.65
C MET A 180 27.97 3.86 0.34
N MET A 181 27.31 4.10 -0.80
CA MET A 181 27.89 3.90 -2.12
C MET A 181 29.05 4.85 -2.38
N GLU A 182 28.94 6.13 -2.01
CA GLU A 182 30.04 7.11 -2.11
C GLU A 182 31.26 6.66 -1.28
N ALA A 183 31.03 6.12 -0.07
CA ALA A 183 32.09 5.66 0.81
C ALA A 183 32.78 4.36 0.32
N THR A 184 32.04 3.47 -0.34
CA THR A 184 32.55 2.17 -0.80
C THR A 184 33.01 2.16 -2.25
N GLY A 185 32.66 3.21 -3.02
CA GLY A 185 32.88 3.26 -4.47
C GLY A 185 31.97 2.31 -5.27
N ALA A 186 30.90 1.78 -4.67
CA ALA A 186 29.98 0.86 -5.34
C ALA A 186 29.25 1.56 -6.50
N PRO A 187 29.32 1.04 -7.75
CA PRO A 187 28.57 1.61 -8.87
C PRO A 187 27.11 1.17 -8.83
N GLY A 188 26.22 1.94 -9.45
CA GLY A 188 24.81 1.61 -9.58
C GLY A 188 23.89 2.82 -9.42
N THR A 189 22.59 2.56 -9.42
CA THR A 189 21.54 3.58 -9.32
C THR A 189 20.62 3.30 -8.14
N VAL A 190 20.48 4.30 -7.27
CA VAL A 190 19.43 4.33 -6.26
C VAL A 190 18.24 5.06 -6.87
N ARG A 191 17.10 4.37 -6.97
CA ARG A 191 15.86 4.94 -7.51
C ARG A 191 14.77 4.98 -6.46
N VAL A 192 14.05 6.09 -6.40
CA VAL A 192 12.94 6.30 -5.48
C VAL A 192 11.68 6.52 -6.29
N TYR A 193 10.70 5.64 -6.10
CA TYR A 193 9.37 5.78 -6.70
C TYR A 193 8.43 6.34 -5.65
N GLY A 194 7.94 7.57 -5.85
CA GLY A 194 6.92 8.15 -4.99
C GLY A 194 5.60 7.41 -5.15
N CYS A 195 5.30 6.49 -4.23
CA CYS A 195 4.19 5.57 -4.32
C CYS A 195 2.93 6.19 -3.71
N ALA A 196 2.29 7.05 -4.49
CA ALA A 196 1.04 7.70 -4.16
C ALA A 196 -0.12 6.69 -4.00
N SER A 197 -1.07 7.05 -3.13
CA SER A 197 -2.45 6.57 -3.12
C SER A 197 -2.66 5.08 -2.82
N GLU A 198 -1.79 4.50 -2.01
CA GLU A 198 -1.78 3.06 -1.72
C GLU A 198 -3.13 2.57 -1.16
N GLU A 199 -3.76 3.36 -0.28
CA GLU A 199 -5.01 2.99 0.41
C GLU A 199 -6.27 3.07 -0.47
N ALA A 200 -6.14 3.58 -1.70
CA ALA A 200 -7.24 3.73 -2.64
C ALA A 200 -6.96 3.03 -3.97
N GLN A 201 -6.24 3.72 -4.85
CA GLN A 201 -5.80 3.23 -6.15
C GLN A 201 -4.30 3.48 -6.18
N GLY A 202 -3.50 2.52 -5.78
CA GLY A 202 -2.06 2.66 -5.63
C GLY A 202 -1.34 2.90 -6.94
N ALA A 203 -0.44 3.89 -6.96
CA ALA A 203 0.31 4.28 -8.15
C ALA A 203 1.30 3.18 -8.62
N LYS A 204 1.68 2.24 -7.74
CA LYS A 204 2.63 1.17 -8.08
C LYS A 204 2.14 0.28 -9.21
N VAL A 205 0.84 -0.02 -9.25
CA VAL A 205 0.22 -0.80 -10.34
C VAL A 205 0.37 -0.08 -11.69
N TYR A 206 0.24 1.25 -11.69
CA TYR A 206 0.39 2.09 -12.88
C TYR A 206 1.86 2.16 -13.33
N PHE A 207 2.80 2.25 -12.38
CA PHE A 207 4.24 2.20 -12.70
C PHE A 207 4.62 0.88 -13.37
N VAL A 208 4.12 -0.24 -12.84
CA VAL A 208 4.41 -1.57 -13.38
C VAL A 208 3.75 -1.76 -14.75
N ARG A 209 2.50 -1.31 -14.93
CA ARG A 209 1.83 -1.30 -16.25
C ARG A 209 2.67 -0.54 -17.29
N ASP A 210 3.26 0.58 -16.91
CA ASP A 210 4.04 1.45 -17.79
C ASP A 210 5.51 0.99 -17.95
N GLY A 211 5.87 -0.18 -17.41
CA GLY A 211 7.21 -0.78 -17.56
C GLY A 211 8.31 -0.10 -16.74
N LEU A 212 7.96 0.72 -15.73
CA LEU A 212 8.95 1.50 -14.98
C LEU A 212 9.85 0.64 -14.07
N PHE A 213 9.54 -0.64 -13.90
CA PHE A 213 10.32 -1.59 -13.09
C PHE A 213 11.12 -2.59 -13.93
N ASP A 214 11.09 -2.50 -15.27
CA ASP A 214 11.68 -3.48 -16.18
C ASP A 214 13.22 -3.58 -16.04
N ASP A 215 13.87 -2.50 -15.63
CA ASP A 215 15.33 -2.40 -15.42
C ASP A 215 15.74 -2.50 -13.94
N VAL A 216 14.79 -2.74 -13.02
CA VAL A 216 15.06 -2.80 -11.57
C VAL A 216 15.59 -4.19 -11.18
N ASP A 217 16.78 -4.21 -10.58
CA ASP A 217 17.40 -5.44 -10.07
C ASP A 217 16.72 -5.93 -8.78
N ALA A 218 16.34 -5.01 -7.90
CA ALA A 218 15.54 -5.31 -6.71
C ALA A 218 14.81 -4.06 -6.20
N ALA A 219 13.62 -4.27 -5.66
CA ALA A 219 12.82 -3.26 -4.97
C ALA A 219 12.74 -3.56 -3.47
N LEU A 220 12.84 -2.53 -2.64
CA LEU A 220 12.83 -2.61 -1.20
C LEU A 220 11.73 -1.73 -0.60
N ALA A 221 10.97 -2.31 0.31
CA ALA A 221 9.91 -1.63 1.05
C ALA A 221 9.85 -2.13 2.50
N TRP A 222 9.04 -1.46 3.31
CA TRP A 222 8.66 -1.93 4.63
C TRP A 222 7.24 -1.47 4.93
N HIS A 223 6.61 -2.02 5.97
CA HIS A 223 5.27 -1.63 6.38
C HIS A 223 5.16 -1.48 7.90
N PRO A 224 4.48 -0.43 8.40
CA PRO A 224 4.09 -0.30 9.80
C PRO A 224 3.29 -1.51 10.31
N ALA A 225 3.60 -1.97 11.52
CA ALA A 225 2.90 -3.08 12.17
C ALA A 225 3.04 -2.96 13.70
N PRO A 226 2.31 -3.74 14.49
CA PRO A 226 2.57 -3.83 15.94
C PRO A 226 3.71 -4.80 16.31
N PHE A 227 4.38 -5.41 15.32
CA PHE A 227 5.45 -6.41 15.49
C PHE A 227 6.56 -6.25 14.44
N ALA A 228 7.72 -6.88 14.69
CA ALA A 228 8.81 -6.98 13.71
C ALA A 228 8.82 -8.37 13.08
N ALA A 229 8.50 -8.49 11.79
CA ALA A 229 8.48 -9.78 11.10
C ALA A 229 8.75 -9.65 9.60
N VAL A 230 9.26 -10.72 9.00
CA VAL A 230 9.42 -10.91 7.56
C VAL A 230 9.16 -12.37 7.25
N GLY A 231 8.74 -12.73 6.03
CA GLY A 231 8.55 -14.14 5.70
C GLY A 231 7.85 -14.38 4.37
N GLU A 232 7.56 -15.66 4.11
CA GLU A 232 6.96 -16.12 2.86
C GLU A 232 5.44 -15.91 2.83
N VAL A 233 5.03 -14.66 2.97
CA VAL A 233 3.62 -14.28 2.93
C VAL A 233 3.21 -13.90 1.52
N ALA A 234 2.22 -14.60 0.98
CA ALA A 234 1.57 -14.26 -0.28
C ALA A 234 0.19 -13.64 -0.02
N THR A 235 -0.09 -12.52 -0.68
CA THR A 235 -1.39 -11.82 -0.61
C THR A 235 -2.36 -12.36 -1.66
N SER A 236 -3.58 -11.83 -1.70
CA SER A 236 -4.56 -12.13 -2.73
C SER A 236 -4.53 -11.09 -3.84
N ALA A 237 -4.73 -11.51 -5.09
CA ALA A 237 -5.05 -10.59 -6.18
C ALA A 237 -6.43 -9.96 -5.94
N ASN A 238 -6.63 -8.73 -6.41
CA ASN A 238 -7.85 -7.96 -6.20
C ASN A 238 -8.29 -7.21 -7.47
N MET A 239 -9.60 -7.14 -7.70
CA MET A 239 -10.23 -6.28 -8.70
C MET A 239 -11.37 -5.48 -8.07
N ALA A 240 -11.33 -4.15 -8.21
CA ALA A 240 -12.43 -3.25 -7.91
C ALA A 240 -13.22 -2.93 -9.19
N VAL A 241 -14.55 -3.01 -9.09
CA VAL A 241 -15.48 -2.90 -10.22
C VAL A 241 -16.65 -1.98 -9.86
N LYS A 242 -16.98 -1.04 -10.75
CA LYS A 242 -18.26 -0.31 -10.73
C LYS A 242 -19.21 -0.95 -11.76
N ILE A 243 -20.41 -1.28 -11.33
CA ILE A 243 -21.47 -1.81 -12.20
C ILE A 243 -22.61 -0.79 -12.22
N ARG A 244 -22.93 -0.24 -13.39
CA ARG A 244 -23.99 0.76 -13.57
C ARG A 244 -25.12 0.17 -14.39
N PHE A 245 -26.32 0.18 -13.84
CA PHE A 245 -27.53 -0.23 -14.53
C PHE A 245 -28.31 1.01 -14.96
N ASN A 246 -28.67 1.07 -16.24
CA ASN A 246 -29.44 2.16 -16.83
C ASN A 246 -30.79 1.63 -17.34
N GLY A 247 -31.87 2.25 -16.90
CA GLY A 247 -33.24 1.87 -17.16
C GLY A 247 -34.10 3.05 -17.62
N ARG A 248 -35.36 3.06 -17.21
CA ARG A 248 -36.33 4.09 -17.61
C ARG A 248 -37.31 4.38 -16.47
N THR A 249 -37.50 5.65 -16.15
CA THR A 249 -38.46 6.09 -15.14
C THR A 249 -39.91 5.90 -15.59
N ALA A 250 -40.78 5.68 -14.62
CA ALA A 250 -42.24 5.71 -14.77
C ALA A 250 -42.89 5.93 -13.41
N HIS A 251 -44.16 6.36 -13.40
CA HIS A 251 -44.92 6.47 -12.16
C HIS A 251 -45.27 5.06 -11.65
N ALA A 252 -44.69 4.66 -10.51
CA ALA A 252 -44.74 3.28 -10.04
C ALA A 252 -46.16 2.77 -9.76
N GLY A 253 -47.09 3.67 -9.37
CA GLY A 253 -48.49 3.32 -9.12
C GLY A 253 -49.44 3.46 -10.31
N ASN A 254 -49.07 4.20 -11.37
CA ASN A 254 -50.01 4.55 -12.44
C ASN A 254 -49.67 3.84 -13.74
N THR A 255 -48.40 3.86 -14.14
CA THR A 255 -47.93 3.31 -15.42
C THR A 255 -46.62 2.51 -15.28
N PRO A 256 -46.50 1.57 -14.31
CA PRO A 256 -45.23 0.86 -14.07
C PRO A 256 -44.75 0.03 -15.27
N TRP A 257 -45.64 -0.41 -16.17
CA TRP A 257 -45.28 -1.15 -17.39
C TRP A 257 -44.44 -0.33 -18.39
N ASP A 258 -44.51 1.00 -18.30
CA ASP A 258 -43.67 1.90 -19.10
C ASP A 258 -42.26 2.04 -18.51
N GLY A 259 -42.02 1.64 -17.25
CA GLY A 259 -40.70 1.72 -16.62
C GLY A 259 -39.80 0.52 -16.92
N ARG A 260 -38.48 0.69 -16.75
CA ARG A 260 -37.47 -0.39 -16.72
C ARG A 260 -36.57 -0.16 -15.52
N SER A 261 -36.68 -1.00 -14.50
CA SER A 261 -36.07 -0.69 -13.21
C SER A 261 -34.61 -1.11 -13.15
N ALA A 262 -33.71 -0.12 -13.09
CA ALA A 262 -32.29 -0.34 -12.85
C ALA A 262 -32.01 -0.93 -11.45
N LEU A 263 -32.81 -0.55 -10.44
CA LEU A 263 -32.74 -1.15 -9.11
C LEU A 263 -32.99 -2.66 -9.16
N LYS A 264 -33.98 -3.12 -9.94
CA LYS A 264 -34.24 -4.56 -10.08
C LYS A 264 -33.13 -5.30 -10.79
N ALA A 265 -32.45 -4.66 -11.74
CA ALA A 265 -31.25 -5.20 -12.35
C ALA A 265 -30.13 -5.36 -11.29
N ALA A 266 -29.92 -4.35 -10.45
CA ALA A 266 -28.92 -4.39 -9.39
C ALA A 266 -29.23 -5.46 -8.32
N GLU A 267 -30.49 -5.64 -7.93
CA GLU A 267 -30.94 -6.71 -7.02
C GLU A 267 -30.69 -8.11 -7.63
N LEU A 268 -31.03 -8.30 -8.91
CA LEU A 268 -30.79 -9.57 -9.62
C LEU A 268 -29.30 -9.86 -9.76
N PHE A 269 -28.48 -8.85 -10.05
CA PHE A 269 -27.03 -8.97 -10.05
C PHE A 269 -26.51 -9.42 -8.69
N GLY A 270 -26.95 -8.76 -7.61
CA GLY A 270 -26.60 -9.13 -6.25
C GLY A 270 -26.99 -10.57 -5.92
N ALA A 271 -28.21 -11.00 -6.27
CA ALA A 271 -28.66 -12.38 -6.09
C ALA A 271 -27.80 -13.37 -6.89
N GLY A 272 -27.47 -13.04 -8.14
CA GLY A 272 -26.57 -13.84 -8.97
C GLY A 272 -25.18 -14.02 -8.34
N LEU A 273 -24.61 -12.95 -7.78
CA LEU A 273 -23.34 -13.04 -7.03
C LEU A 273 -23.46 -13.96 -5.80
N GLN A 274 -24.61 -14.01 -5.13
CA GLN A 274 -24.80 -14.95 -4.00
C GLN A 274 -24.79 -16.40 -4.48
N PHE A 275 -25.45 -16.71 -5.60
CA PHE A 275 -25.44 -18.06 -6.17
C PHE A 275 -24.07 -18.45 -6.73
N MET A 276 -23.25 -17.50 -7.20
CA MET A 276 -21.86 -17.76 -7.58
C MET A 276 -21.02 -18.33 -6.42
N ARG A 277 -21.32 -17.97 -5.17
CA ARG A 277 -20.45 -18.29 -4.01
C ARG A 277 -20.27 -19.79 -3.77
N GLU A 278 -21.24 -20.62 -4.13
CA GLU A 278 -21.14 -22.09 -4.03
C GLU A 278 -20.10 -22.67 -5.00
N HIS A 279 -19.78 -21.95 -6.07
CA HIS A 279 -19.03 -22.45 -7.22
C HIS A 279 -17.70 -21.73 -7.46
N VAL A 280 -17.31 -20.80 -6.58
CA VAL A 280 -15.97 -20.20 -6.59
C VAL A 280 -15.05 -20.93 -5.61
N LEU A 281 -13.73 -20.78 -5.78
CA LEU A 281 -12.76 -21.40 -4.87
C LEU A 281 -12.90 -20.85 -3.44
N PRO A 282 -12.61 -21.64 -2.39
CA PRO A 282 -12.61 -21.17 -1.01
C PRO A 282 -11.70 -19.98 -0.70
N THR A 283 -10.74 -19.69 -1.59
CA THR A 283 -9.84 -18.53 -1.55
C THR A 283 -10.45 -17.26 -2.19
N THR A 284 -11.60 -17.38 -2.86
CA THR A 284 -12.28 -16.26 -3.53
C THR A 284 -13.14 -15.49 -2.54
N ARG A 285 -13.14 -14.16 -2.65
CA ARG A 285 -14.06 -13.30 -1.89
C ARG A 285 -14.75 -12.31 -2.82
N LEU A 286 -16.03 -12.08 -2.56
CA LEU A 286 -16.89 -11.12 -3.25
C LEU A 286 -17.51 -10.22 -2.19
N HIS A 287 -17.33 -8.91 -2.27
CA HIS A 287 -17.94 -7.93 -1.35
C HIS A 287 -18.48 -6.76 -2.16
N TYR A 288 -19.69 -6.30 -1.87
CA TYR A 288 -20.28 -5.20 -2.62
C TYR A 288 -21.21 -4.34 -1.79
N VAL A 289 -21.42 -3.12 -2.26
CA VAL A 289 -22.39 -2.15 -1.73
C VAL A 289 -23.19 -1.52 -2.87
N TYR A 290 -24.40 -1.06 -2.57
CA TYR A 290 -25.17 -0.21 -3.48
C TYR A 290 -24.82 1.25 -3.19
N GLU A 291 -24.22 1.94 -4.17
CA GLU A 291 -23.88 3.35 -4.05
C GLU A 291 -25.05 4.26 -4.44
N SER A 292 -25.85 3.78 -5.39
CA SER A 292 -27.11 4.41 -5.80
C SER A 292 -28.12 3.32 -6.16
N ALA A 293 -29.36 3.50 -5.71
CA ALA A 293 -30.40 2.47 -5.83
C ALA A 293 -31.81 3.08 -5.98
N GLY A 294 -31.90 4.27 -6.60
CA GLY A 294 -33.12 5.07 -6.71
C GLY A 294 -33.30 6.12 -5.60
N VAL A 295 -34.23 7.06 -5.82
CA VAL A 295 -34.43 8.24 -4.96
C VAL A 295 -35.75 8.20 -4.19
N ALA A 296 -36.84 7.73 -4.81
CA ALA A 296 -38.17 7.72 -4.21
C ALA A 296 -38.96 6.46 -4.62
N PRO A 297 -39.74 5.85 -3.71
CA PRO A 297 -40.43 4.58 -3.96
C PRO A 297 -41.59 4.67 -4.97
N ASN A 298 -42.13 5.87 -5.22
CA ASN A 298 -43.20 6.10 -6.19
C ASN A 298 -42.69 6.33 -7.64
N ILE A 299 -41.38 6.30 -7.85
CA ILE A 299 -40.72 6.46 -9.16
C ILE A 299 -39.94 5.19 -9.46
N VAL A 300 -40.17 4.56 -10.62
CA VAL A 300 -39.35 3.43 -11.07
C VAL A 300 -37.90 3.92 -11.25
N PRO A 301 -36.90 3.35 -10.55
CA PRO A 301 -35.51 3.81 -10.66
C PRO A 301 -34.94 3.55 -12.06
N ASP A 302 -34.43 4.58 -12.72
CA ASP A 302 -33.73 4.52 -14.00
C ASP A 302 -32.21 4.36 -13.86
N PHE A 303 -31.66 4.57 -12.67
CA PHE A 303 -30.24 4.36 -12.40
C PHE A 303 -30.02 3.60 -11.09
N ALA A 304 -29.07 2.67 -11.13
CA ALA A 304 -28.52 2.02 -9.94
C ALA A 304 -27.03 1.71 -10.17
N GLN A 305 -26.22 1.83 -9.13
CA GLN A 305 -24.79 1.55 -9.17
C GLN A 305 -24.38 0.65 -8.01
N VAL A 306 -23.65 -0.41 -8.34
CA VAL A 306 -23.03 -1.35 -7.40
C VAL A 306 -21.52 -1.17 -7.46
N TRP A 307 -20.89 -1.10 -6.29
CA TRP A 307 -19.44 -1.17 -6.17
C TRP A 307 -19.05 -2.53 -5.61
N LEU A 308 -18.26 -3.28 -6.37
CA LEU A 308 -17.88 -4.66 -6.11
C LEU A 308 -16.36 -4.77 -6.00
N THR A 309 -15.89 -5.51 -5.00
CA THR A 309 -14.50 -5.93 -4.85
C THR A 309 -14.43 -7.45 -4.92
N ILE A 310 -13.59 -7.96 -5.81
CA ILE A 310 -13.34 -9.39 -6.02
C ILE A 310 -11.90 -9.69 -5.63
N ARG A 311 -11.68 -10.74 -4.82
CA ARG A 311 -10.35 -11.24 -4.48
C ARG A 311 -10.23 -12.70 -4.85
N ALA A 312 -9.06 -13.11 -5.30
CA ALA A 312 -8.72 -14.51 -5.53
C ALA A 312 -7.25 -14.79 -5.19
N ALA A 313 -6.87 -16.07 -5.18
CA ALA A 313 -5.52 -16.48 -4.82
C ALA A 313 -4.45 -15.99 -5.80
N ASN A 314 -4.81 -15.74 -7.06
CA ASN A 314 -3.92 -15.22 -8.09
C ASN A 314 -4.69 -14.46 -9.18
N GLY A 315 -3.98 -13.70 -10.01
CA GLY A 315 -4.56 -12.92 -11.10
C GLY A 315 -5.33 -13.73 -12.15
N ARG A 316 -4.94 -14.98 -12.41
CA ARG A 316 -5.65 -15.88 -13.35
C ARG A 316 -7.04 -16.24 -12.83
N ASP A 317 -7.10 -16.73 -11.60
CA ASP A 317 -8.35 -17.12 -10.94
C ASP A 317 -9.26 -15.89 -10.77
N LEU A 318 -8.67 -14.75 -10.41
CA LEU A 318 -9.39 -13.48 -10.31
C LEU A 318 -10.06 -13.10 -11.63
N LYS A 319 -9.33 -13.17 -12.75
CA LYS A 319 -9.86 -12.84 -14.07
C LYS A 319 -11.08 -13.69 -14.42
N ALA A 320 -11.03 -15.00 -14.15
CA ALA A 320 -12.16 -15.89 -14.40
C ALA A 320 -13.41 -15.49 -13.60
N VAL A 321 -13.24 -15.11 -12.33
CA VAL A 321 -14.36 -14.67 -11.47
C VAL A 321 -14.90 -13.30 -11.91
N VAL A 322 -14.03 -12.38 -12.32
CA VAL A 322 -14.43 -11.06 -12.87
C VAL A 322 -15.23 -11.22 -14.15
N ASP A 323 -14.79 -12.09 -15.07
CA ASP A 323 -15.50 -12.37 -16.31
C ASP A 323 -16.86 -13.01 -16.06
N TRP A 324 -16.98 -13.90 -15.07
CA TRP A 324 -18.27 -14.46 -14.67
C TRP A 324 -19.19 -13.41 -14.04
N ALA A 325 -18.67 -12.56 -13.15
CA ALA A 325 -19.45 -11.46 -12.57
C ALA A 325 -19.98 -10.51 -13.66
N ARG A 326 -19.21 -10.25 -14.73
CA ARG A 326 -19.69 -9.49 -15.90
C ARG A 326 -20.91 -10.15 -16.56
N GLN A 327 -20.85 -11.46 -16.81
CA GLN A 327 -21.97 -12.21 -17.39
C GLN A 327 -23.23 -12.16 -16.50
N VAL A 328 -23.05 -12.17 -15.17
CA VAL A 328 -24.17 -12.00 -14.23
C VAL A 328 -24.79 -10.61 -14.34
N ALA A 329 -23.99 -9.56 -14.50
CA ALA A 329 -24.49 -8.19 -14.71
C ALA A 329 -25.25 -8.08 -16.05
N GLU A 330 -24.72 -8.66 -17.12
CA GLU A 330 -25.37 -8.71 -18.44
C GLU A 330 -26.70 -9.48 -18.38
N GLY A 331 -26.72 -10.63 -17.70
CA GLY A 331 -27.94 -11.43 -17.49
C GLY A 331 -28.98 -10.70 -16.66
N ALA A 332 -28.56 -10.00 -15.62
CA ALA A 332 -29.45 -9.17 -14.81
C ALA A 332 -30.11 -8.07 -15.64
N ALA A 333 -29.32 -7.37 -16.47
CA ALA A 333 -29.83 -6.34 -17.37
C ALA A 333 -30.79 -6.90 -18.42
N LEU A 334 -30.50 -8.09 -18.97
CA LEU A 334 -31.38 -8.76 -19.91
C LEU A 334 -32.74 -9.09 -19.29
N MET A 335 -32.77 -9.65 -18.08
CA MET A 335 -34.01 -10.00 -17.37
C MET A 335 -34.91 -8.79 -17.11
N THR A 336 -34.32 -7.61 -16.92
CA THR A 336 -35.05 -6.37 -16.60
C THR A 336 -35.26 -5.45 -17.80
N GLN A 337 -34.79 -5.84 -18.99
CA GLN A 337 -34.76 -5.00 -20.19
C GLN A 337 -34.13 -3.62 -19.92
N THR A 338 -33.00 -3.63 -19.23
CA THR A 338 -32.14 -2.46 -18.94
C THR A 338 -30.78 -2.63 -19.64
N ALA A 339 -29.89 -1.66 -19.49
CA ALA A 339 -28.49 -1.78 -19.88
C ALA A 339 -27.58 -1.93 -18.65
N ALA A 340 -26.46 -2.65 -18.79
CA ALA A 340 -25.39 -2.73 -17.81
C ALA A 340 -24.09 -2.19 -18.40
N GLU A 341 -23.37 -1.40 -17.61
CA GLU A 341 -21.98 -1.04 -17.82
C GLU A 341 -21.16 -1.70 -16.70
N PHE A 342 -20.08 -2.40 -17.07
CA PHE A 342 -19.23 -3.13 -16.14
C PHE A 342 -17.80 -2.60 -16.26
N ASP A 343 -17.38 -1.80 -15.28
CA ASP A 343 -16.13 -1.05 -15.28
C ASP A 343 -15.16 -1.58 -14.21
N PRO A 344 -14.26 -2.53 -14.55
CA PRO A 344 -13.18 -2.97 -13.68
C PRO A 344 -12.09 -1.89 -13.64
N TYR A 345 -12.21 -0.91 -12.73
CA TYR A 345 -11.42 0.32 -12.82
C TYR A 345 -10.04 0.23 -12.14
N TYR A 346 -9.81 -0.74 -11.26
CA TYR A 346 -8.52 -0.89 -10.56
C TYR A 346 -8.31 -2.34 -10.14
N GLY A 347 -7.18 -2.94 -10.55
CA GLY A 347 -6.84 -4.31 -10.21
C GLY A 347 -5.36 -4.50 -9.94
N MET A 348 -5.03 -5.39 -9.01
CA MET A 348 -3.66 -5.68 -8.57
C MET A 348 -3.46 -7.18 -8.39
N HIS A 349 -2.24 -7.65 -8.61
CA HIS A 349 -1.85 -9.05 -8.47
C HIS A 349 -1.55 -9.44 -7.02
N GLU A 350 -1.48 -10.74 -6.79
CA GLU A 350 -0.95 -11.31 -5.56
C GLU A 350 0.55 -11.02 -5.42
N LEU A 351 0.98 -10.83 -4.16
CA LEU A 351 2.39 -10.71 -3.82
C LEU A 351 3.08 -12.06 -3.85
N LEU A 352 4.19 -12.12 -4.58
CA LEU A 352 5.12 -13.24 -4.57
C LEU A 352 6.27 -12.95 -3.59
N PRO A 353 6.43 -13.76 -2.53
CA PRO A 353 7.57 -13.58 -1.63
C PRO A 353 8.88 -13.93 -2.34
N ASN A 354 10.00 -13.38 -1.86
CA ASN A 354 11.34 -13.66 -2.40
C ASN A 354 12.26 -14.19 -1.31
N ALA A 355 12.60 -15.49 -1.35
CA ALA A 355 13.28 -16.16 -0.25
C ALA A 355 14.69 -15.59 0.07
N PRO A 356 15.56 -15.33 -0.93
CA PRO A 356 16.84 -14.66 -0.70
C PRO A 356 16.69 -13.30 -0.02
N LEU A 357 15.74 -12.47 -0.47
CA LEU A 357 15.51 -11.14 0.11
C LEU A 357 14.87 -11.22 1.51
N ILE A 358 13.99 -12.19 1.78
CA ILE A 358 13.47 -12.47 3.12
C ILE A 358 14.60 -12.79 4.08
N GLY A 359 15.53 -13.68 3.68
CA GLY A 359 16.71 -14.01 4.47
C GLY A 359 17.60 -12.80 4.74
N LEU A 360 17.85 -11.99 3.71
CA LEU A 360 18.59 -10.73 3.83
C LEU A 360 17.96 -9.79 4.85
N MET A 361 16.65 -9.51 4.71
CA MET A 361 15.92 -8.62 5.62
C MET A 361 15.93 -9.15 7.05
N HIS A 362 15.71 -10.45 7.23
CA HIS A 362 15.69 -11.06 8.56
C HIS A 362 17.03 -10.88 9.28
N ARG A 363 18.16 -11.05 8.60
CA ARG A 363 19.50 -10.82 9.17
C ARG A 363 19.72 -9.35 9.56
N HIS A 364 19.26 -8.40 8.75
CA HIS A 364 19.35 -6.96 9.07
C HIS A 364 18.47 -6.58 10.25
N MET A 365 17.24 -7.09 10.28
CA MET A 365 16.29 -6.89 11.39
C MET A 365 16.85 -7.48 12.70
N THR A 366 17.36 -8.71 12.67
CA THR A 366 17.87 -9.39 13.87
C THR A 366 19.19 -8.80 14.37
N ALA A 367 20.01 -8.22 13.50
CA ALA A 367 21.21 -7.47 13.89
C ALA A 367 20.88 -6.20 14.69
N ARG A 368 19.65 -5.68 14.58
CA ARG A 368 19.17 -4.48 15.27
C ARG A 368 17.74 -4.66 15.78
N PRO A 369 17.51 -5.44 16.84
CA PRO A 369 16.17 -5.61 17.38
C PRO A 369 15.59 -4.25 17.84
N PRO A 370 14.25 -4.07 17.82
CA PRO A 370 13.61 -2.83 18.26
C PRO A 370 13.95 -2.50 19.71
N VAL A 371 14.41 -1.28 19.96
CA VAL A 371 14.73 -0.78 21.31
C VAL A 371 13.89 0.44 21.62
N TRP A 372 13.18 0.40 22.75
CA TRP A 372 12.22 1.44 23.15
C TRP A 372 12.60 2.03 24.50
N THR A 373 12.32 3.32 24.68
CA THR A 373 12.37 3.98 25.99
C THR A 373 11.17 3.58 26.86
N ASP A 374 11.31 3.77 28.17
CA ASP A 374 10.19 3.55 29.11
C ASP A 374 8.99 4.44 28.80
N ALA A 375 9.23 5.66 28.30
CA ALA A 375 8.17 6.59 27.90
C ALA A 375 7.40 6.09 26.67
N GLU A 376 8.10 5.57 25.66
CA GLU A 376 7.48 4.97 24.47
C GLU A 376 6.68 3.72 24.82
N GLN A 377 7.23 2.86 25.69
CA GLN A 377 6.51 1.70 26.20
C GLN A 377 5.25 2.13 26.98
N ALA A 378 5.36 3.11 27.87
CA ALA A 378 4.23 3.61 28.64
C ALA A 378 3.15 4.22 27.75
N PHE A 379 3.53 4.94 26.69
CA PHE A 379 2.60 5.52 25.73
C PHE A 379 1.84 4.43 24.97
N ALA A 380 2.54 3.45 24.40
CA ALA A 380 1.89 2.35 23.68
C ALA A 380 0.94 1.55 24.58
N ARG A 381 1.32 1.30 25.83
CA ARG A 381 0.47 0.66 26.84
C ARG A 381 -0.75 1.49 27.19
N ALA A 382 -0.63 2.82 27.24
CA ALA A 382 -1.76 3.71 27.44
C ALA A 382 -2.74 3.66 26.26
N CYS A 383 -2.25 3.66 25.01
CA CYS A 383 -3.10 3.42 23.84
C CYS A 383 -3.83 2.08 23.92
N GLN A 384 -3.11 0.99 24.26
CA GLN A 384 -3.70 -0.34 24.40
C GLN A 384 -4.82 -0.35 25.43
N ARG A 385 -4.61 0.23 26.62
CA ARG A 385 -5.65 0.33 27.66
C ARG A 385 -6.87 1.11 27.20
N GLU A 386 -6.68 2.24 26.52
CA GLU A 386 -7.80 3.03 25.95
C GLU A 386 -8.60 2.22 24.92
N MET A 387 -7.91 1.41 24.11
CA MET A 387 -8.53 0.53 23.13
C MET A 387 -9.13 -0.76 23.72
N GLY A 388 -9.00 -0.99 25.03
CA GLY A 388 -9.42 -2.23 25.69
C GLY A 388 -8.59 -3.46 25.30
N LEU A 389 -7.37 -3.25 24.81
CA LEU A 389 -6.43 -4.30 24.41
C LEU A 389 -5.55 -4.74 25.60
N PRO A 390 -4.93 -5.93 25.53
CA PRO A 390 -3.93 -6.34 26.50
C PRO A 390 -2.80 -5.32 26.63
N ASP A 391 -2.40 -5.04 27.86
CA ASP A 391 -1.28 -4.16 28.20
C ASP A 391 0.06 -4.89 27.93
N ALA A 392 0.39 -5.06 26.64
CA ALA A 392 1.54 -5.83 26.17
C ALA A 392 2.75 -4.93 25.85
N GLY A 393 2.54 -3.64 25.57
CA GLY A 393 3.56 -2.70 25.12
C GLY A 393 4.02 -2.94 23.68
N LEU A 394 5.14 -2.33 23.32
CA LEU A 394 5.79 -2.43 22.00
C LEU A 394 6.61 -3.72 21.90
N ALA A 395 6.65 -4.32 20.71
CA ALA A 395 7.50 -5.46 20.42
C ALA A 395 8.99 -5.10 20.56
N THR A 396 9.75 -5.92 21.28
CA THR A 396 11.20 -5.73 21.57
C THR A 396 12.09 -6.75 20.86
N ALA A 397 11.51 -7.64 20.06
CA ALA A 397 12.22 -8.70 19.37
C ALA A 397 11.68 -8.88 17.95
N VAL A 398 12.53 -9.41 17.09
CA VAL A 398 12.19 -9.80 15.73
C VAL A 398 11.68 -11.25 15.76
N ALA A 399 10.51 -11.48 15.18
CA ALA A 399 9.95 -12.82 15.07
C ALA A 399 10.82 -13.71 14.14
N PRO A 400 10.78 -15.04 14.31
CA PRO A 400 11.28 -15.95 13.29
C PRO A 400 10.63 -15.66 11.92
N PRO A 401 11.31 -15.97 10.79
CA PRO A 401 10.71 -15.78 9.49
C PRO A 401 9.36 -16.51 9.39
N VAL A 402 8.32 -15.82 8.93
CA VAL A 402 7.00 -16.41 8.77
C VAL A 402 7.08 -17.49 7.68
N PRO A 403 6.63 -18.72 7.94
CA PRO A 403 6.66 -19.79 6.95
C PRO A 403 5.68 -19.49 5.80
N PRO A 404 5.75 -20.23 4.67
CA PRO A 404 4.85 -20.06 3.54
C PRO A 404 3.38 -19.97 3.95
N THR A 405 2.80 -18.79 3.81
CA THR A 405 1.45 -18.46 4.29
C THR A 405 0.71 -17.64 3.24
N LYS A 406 -0.56 -17.95 3.02
CA LYS A 406 -1.45 -17.16 2.16
C LYS A 406 -2.42 -16.36 3.01
N VAL A 407 -2.53 -15.07 2.75
CA VAL A 407 -3.43 -14.15 3.46
C VAL A 407 -4.45 -13.51 2.50
N GLY A 408 -5.61 -13.15 3.04
CA GLY A 408 -6.70 -12.53 2.27
C GLY A 408 -6.51 -11.04 1.95
N GLY A 409 -5.50 -10.38 2.55
CA GLY A 409 -5.10 -9.01 2.23
C GLY A 409 -4.59 -8.87 0.80
N SER A 410 -4.47 -7.64 0.30
CA SER A 410 -3.90 -7.31 -1.01
C SER A 410 -3.10 -6.04 -0.88
N SER A 411 -2.00 -5.91 -1.62
CA SER A 411 -1.17 -4.71 -1.69
C SER A 411 -0.69 -4.53 -3.12
N ASP A 412 -0.55 -3.28 -3.56
CA ASP A 412 -0.04 -2.91 -4.87
C ASP A 412 1.45 -3.26 -5.07
N LEU A 413 2.16 -3.64 -3.99
CA LEU A 413 3.44 -4.34 -4.04
C LEU A 413 3.36 -5.67 -4.81
N GLY A 414 2.16 -6.25 -4.93
CA GLY A 414 1.92 -7.48 -5.68
C GLY A 414 2.41 -7.38 -7.12
N ASP A 415 2.03 -6.32 -7.83
CA ASP A 415 2.46 -6.09 -9.22
C ASP A 415 3.98 -5.93 -9.34
N ILE A 416 4.64 -5.23 -8.41
CA ILE A 416 6.11 -5.11 -8.42
C ILE A 416 6.76 -6.48 -8.25
N SER A 417 6.25 -7.31 -7.32
CA SER A 417 6.77 -8.66 -7.07
C SER A 417 6.61 -9.62 -8.25
N LYS A 418 5.86 -9.25 -9.30
CA LYS A 418 5.73 -10.01 -10.55
C LYS A 418 6.82 -9.68 -11.57
N VAL A 419 7.46 -8.53 -11.46
CA VAL A 419 8.40 -8.01 -12.48
C VAL A 419 9.81 -7.79 -11.92
N ALA A 420 9.95 -7.53 -10.62
CA ALA A 420 11.23 -7.33 -9.95
C ALA A 420 11.29 -8.08 -8.60
N PRO A 421 12.47 -8.60 -8.19
CA PRO A 421 12.68 -9.13 -6.84
C PRO A 421 12.30 -8.10 -5.79
N LEU A 422 11.37 -8.44 -4.90
CA LEU A 422 10.84 -7.54 -3.87
C LEU A 422 11.23 -8.04 -2.47
N GLY A 423 11.91 -7.17 -1.72
CA GLY A 423 12.17 -7.35 -0.29
C GLY A 423 11.25 -6.43 0.52
N ALA A 424 10.39 -7.00 1.36
CA ALA A 424 9.51 -6.24 2.24
C ALA A 424 9.40 -6.90 3.62
N PHE A 425 9.29 -6.08 4.67
CA PHE A 425 9.15 -6.53 6.06
C PHE A 425 8.21 -5.62 6.86
N ALA A 426 7.70 -6.12 7.99
CA ALA A 426 6.97 -5.34 8.98
C ALA A 426 7.89 -4.87 10.11
N TRP A 427 7.66 -3.64 10.58
CA TRP A 427 8.37 -3.09 11.74
C TRP A 427 7.40 -2.50 12.77
N PRO A 428 7.69 -2.61 14.09
CA PRO A 428 6.83 -2.11 15.15
C PRO A 428 6.70 -0.59 15.15
N THR A 429 5.46 -0.11 15.10
CA THR A 429 5.06 1.31 15.12
C THR A 429 3.95 1.60 16.12
N ALA A 430 3.38 0.57 16.75
CA ALA A 430 2.38 0.66 17.81
C ALA A 430 2.43 -0.57 18.72
N GLY A 431 1.73 -0.51 19.85
CA GLY A 431 1.68 -1.62 20.80
C GLY A 431 1.16 -2.93 20.18
N LEU A 432 1.65 -4.06 20.68
CA LEU A 432 1.22 -5.41 20.30
C LEU A 432 -0.32 -5.54 20.33
N GLY A 433 -0.90 -6.13 19.29
CA GLY A 433 -2.36 -6.30 19.16
C GLY A 433 -3.12 -5.06 18.67
N THR A 434 -2.48 -3.90 18.56
CA THR A 434 -3.10 -2.72 17.93
C THR A 434 -3.31 -2.96 16.45
N SER A 435 -4.56 -2.92 16.00
CA SER A 435 -4.90 -3.00 14.58
C SER A 435 -4.51 -1.72 13.85
N LEU A 436 -4.07 -1.88 12.61
CA LEU A 436 -3.89 -0.76 11.68
C LEU A 436 -5.25 -0.08 11.38
N HIS A 437 -5.20 1.12 10.80
CA HIS A 437 -6.37 1.96 10.49
C HIS A 437 -7.12 2.41 11.75
N THR A 438 -6.37 2.70 12.81
CA THR A 438 -6.92 3.19 14.07
C THR A 438 -6.24 4.50 14.48
N TRP A 439 -6.94 5.29 15.30
CA TRP A 439 -6.41 6.53 15.87
C TRP A 439 -5.09 6.31 16.63
N ALA A 440 -4.90 5.12 17.21
CA ALA A 440 -3.69 4.79 17.97
C ALA A 440 -2.45 4.69 17.09
N ILE A 441 -2.59 4.26 15.83
CA ILE A 441 -1.48 4.33 14.86
C ILE A 441 -1.14 5.79 14.58
N THR A 442 -2.13 6.63 14.29
CA THR A 442 -1.90 8.08 14.07
C THR A 442 -1.20 8.72 15.27
N ALA A 443 -1.61 8.37 16.50
CA ALA A 443 -1.00 8.89 17.72
C ALA A 443 0.47 8.47 17.88
N CYS A 444 0.77 7.17 17.71
CA CYS A 444 2.13 6.65 17.75
C CYS A 444 3.01 7.21 16.62
N ALA A 445 2.43 7.42 15.45
CA ALA A 445 3.08 8.00 14.27
C ALA A 445 3.53 9.45 14.48
N GLY A 446 2.83 10.19 15.34
CA GLY A 446 3.12 11.59 15.65
C GLY A 446 4.09 11.81 16.82
N MET A 447 4.63 10.74 17.40
CA MET A 447 5.56 10.80 18.54
C MET A 447 6.88 10.09 18.22
N SER A 448 7.76 9.99 19.22
CA SER A 448 9.08 9.37 19.06
C SER A 448 9.05 7.89 18.65
N ILE A 449 7.92 7.19 18.83
CA ILE A 449 7.73 5.82 18.31
C ILE A 449 7.82 5.82 16.77
N GLY A 450 7.06 6.70 16.10
CA GLY A 450 7.09 6.84 14.64
C GLY A 450 8.44 7.31 14.12
N ASP A 451 9.05 8.29 14.79
CA ASP A 451 10.39 8.78 14.47
C ASP A 451 11.44 7.65 14.53
N ARG A 452 11.40 6.83 15.58
CA ARG A 452 12.32 5.71 15.74
C ARG A 452 12.09 4.64 14.68
N ALA A 453 10.84 4.31 14.39
CA ALA A 453 10.51 3.35 13.33
C ALA A 453 11.03 3.80 11.96
N ALA A 454 10.89 5.09 11.63
CA ALA A 454 11.44 5.65 10.38
C ALA A 454 12.97 5.51 10.32
N LEU A 455 13.68 5.80 11.42
CA LEU A 455 15.14 5.67 11.47
C LEU A 455 15.61 4.21 11.42
N ASP A 456 14.96 3.30 12.15
CA ASP A 456 15.35 1.89 12.19
C ASP A 456 15.12 1.19 10.84
N THR A 457 13.99 1.46 10.21
CA THR A 457 13.68 0.90 8.88
C THR A 457 14.58 1.48 7.79
N ALA A 458 14.94 2.77 7.87
CA ALA A 458 15.96 3.35 6.99
C ALA A 458 17.31 2.63 7.10
N ARG A 459 17.73 2.24 8.31
CA ARG A 459 18.98 1.49 8.54
C ARG A 459 18.94 0.10 7.91
N ILE A 460 17.84 -0.63 8.14
CA ILE A 460 17.63 -1.97 7.59
C ILE A 460 17.64 -1.93 6.06
N LEU A 461 16.86 -1.02 5.46
CA LEU A 461 16.73 -0.88 4.02
C LEU A 461 18.03 -0.39 3.36
N ALA A 462 18.75 0.57 3.96
CA ALA A 462 20.03 1.04 3.42
C ALA A 462 21.12 -0.04 3.48
N GLY A 463 21.18 -0.80 4.58
CA GLY A 463 22.10 -1.94 4.70
C GLY A 463 21.82 -3.02 3.66
N ALA A 464 20.57 -3.45 3.56
CA ALA A 464 20.14 -4.42 2.55
C ALA A 464 20.37 -3.89 1.11
N GLY A 465 20.14 -2.60 0.89
CA GLY A 465 20.43 -1.94 -0.38
C GLY A 465 21.90 -1.98 -0.75
N LEU A 466 22.83 -1.77 0.19
CA LEU A 466 24.26 -1.86 -0.09
C LEU A 466 24.70 -3.30 -0.37
N ASP A 467 24.15 -4.27 0.36
CA ASP A 467 24.39 -5.69 0.08
C ASP A 467 23.95 -6.02 -1.35
N LEU A 468 22.76 -5.56 -1.76
CA LEU A 468 22.28 -5.73 -3.13
C LEU A 468 23.09 -4.96 -4.17
N MET A 469 23.66 -3.80 -3.84
CA MET A 469 24.56 -3.07 -4.74
C MET A 469 25.85 -3.85 -5.00
N THR A 470 26.39 -4.51 -3.97
CA THR A 470 27.76 -5.06 -3.97
C THR A 470 27.84 -6.57 -4.17
N ASP A 471 26.74 -7.30 -3.97
CA ASP A 471 26.68 -8.75 -4.09
C ASP A 471 25.88 -9.18 -5.35
N PRO A 472 26.57 -9.50 -6.46
CA PRO A 472 25.91 -9.98 -7.68
C PRO A 472 25.29 -11.37 -7.53
N GLU A 473 25.80 -12.22 -6.63
CA GLU A 473 25.25 -13.57 -6.42
C GLU A 473 23.91 -13.49 -5.69
N LEU A 474 23.79 -12.59 -4.70
CA LEU A 474 22.52 -12.29 -4.03
C LEU A 474 21.45 -11.79 -5.02
N ARG A 475 21.82 -10.88 -5.93
CA ARG A 475 20.88 -10.40 -6.97
C ARG A 475 20.46 -11.51 -7.93
N ALA A 476 21.41 -12.33 -8.38
CA ALA A 476 21.11 -13.47 -9.23
C ALA A 476 20.18 -14.47 -8.53
N ALA A 477 20.45 -14.82 -7.27
CA ALA A 477 19.59 -15.70 -6.48
C ALA A 477 18.17 -15.12 -6.29
N ALA A 478 18.07 -13.81 -6.03
CA ALA A 478 16.79 -13.13 -5.91
C ALA A 478 16.00 -13.17 -7.24
N ARG A 479 16.66 -12.98 -8.38
CA ARG A 479 16.04 -13.12 -9.71
C ARG A 479 15.60 -14.56 -9.99
N ASP A 480 16.47 -15.54 -9.73
CA ASP A 480 16.16 -16.96 -9.92
C ASP A 480 14.95 -17.40 -9.08
N ASP A 481 14.83 -16.90 -7.84
CA ASP A 481 13.67 -17.19 -6.98
C ASP A 481 12.36 -16.62 -7.56
N LEU A 482 12.40 -15.40 -8.10
CA LEU A 482 11.27 -14.79 -8.77
C LEU A 482 10.87 -15.58 -10.01
N ASP A 483 11.81 -15.89 -10.90
CA ASP A 483 11.55 -16.60 -12.15
C ASP A 483 10.95 -17.99 -11.88
N ARG A 484 11.46 -18.68 -10.84
CA ARG A 484 10.91 -19.95 -10.35
C ARG A 484 9.46 -19.82 -9.87
N ARG A 485 9.12 -18.74 -9.16
CA ARG A 485 7.76 -18.49 -8.64
C ARG A 485 6.79 -18.04 -9.72
N MET A 486 7.28 -17.32 -10.73
CA MET A 486 6.52 -17.00 -11.93
C MET A 486 6.25 -18.25 -12.77
N ALA A 487 7.07 -19.30 -12.65
CA ALA A 487 6.86 -20.60 -13.31
C ALA A 487 6.64 -20.49 -14.84
N GLY A 488 7.31 -19.53 -15.47
CA GLY A 488 7.18 -19.24 -16.91
C GLY A 488 5.94 -18.43 -17.30
N GLU A 489 5.13 -17.97 -16.34
CA GLU A 489 4.00 -17.08 -16.61
C GLU A 489 4.50 -15.68 -16.99
N THR A 490 3.90 -15.12 -18.03
CA THR A 490 4.13 -13.71 -18.38
C THR A 490 3.22 -12.83 -17.54
N PHE A 491 3.79 -11.81 -16.91
CA PHE A 491 3.00 -10.81 -16.20
C PHE A 491 2.11 -10.04 -17.18
N VAL A 492 0.83 -9.92 -16.83
CA VAL A 492 -0.16 -9.11 -17.56
C VAL A 492 -0.84 -8.22 -16.51
N PRO A 493 -0.75 -6.89 -16.61
CA PRO A 493 -1.43 -5.99 -15.68
C PRO A 493 -2.93 -6.31 -15.56
N LEU A 494 -3.45 -6.30 -14.33
CA LEU A 494 -4.89 -6.41 -14.09
C LEU A 494 -5.59 -5.06 -14.27
N LEU A 495 -4.86 -3.96 -14.10
CA LEU A 495 -5.32 -2.63 -14.44
C LEU A 495 -5.63 -2.54 -15.95
N PRO A 496 -6.81 -2.04 -16.36
CA PRO A 496 -7.12 -1.88 -17.78
C PRO A 496 -6.10 -1.00 -18.50
N ALA A 497 -5.74 -1.37 -19.73
CA ALA A 497 -4.72 -0.66 -20.51
C ALA A 497 -5.12 0.79 -20.84
N ASP A 498 -6.41 1.08 -20.93
CA ASP A 498 -6.97 2.42 -21.20
C ASP A 498 -7.16 3.25 -19.92
N ARG A 499 -6.95 2.69 -18.73
CA ARG A 499 -7.05 3.39 -17.45
C ARG A 499 -5.81 4.25 -17.19
N ALA A 500 -5.64 5.33 -17.95
CA ALA A 500 -4.45 6.19 -17.86
C ALA A 500 -4.32 6.91 -16.50
N GLU A 501 -5.44 7.18 -15.81
CA GLU A 501 -5.51 7.95 -14.56
C GLU A 501 -6.45 7.27 -13.55
N PRO A 502 -6.30 7.53 -12.23
CA PRO A 502 -7.21 7.02 -11.22
C PRO A 502 -8.65 7.44 -11.48
N LEU A 503 -9.59 6.54 -11.21
CA LEU A 503 -11.00 6.90 -11.17
C LEU A 503 -11.24 7.94 -10.07
N GLY A 504 -11.92 9.04 -10.40
CA GLY A 504 -12.20 10.11 -9.44
C GLY A 504 -11.08 11.14 -9.26
N LEU A 505 -10.06 11.15 -10.13
CA LEU A 505 -9.07 12.22 -10.16
C LEU A 505 -9.78 13.59 -10.33
N PRO A 506 -9.63 14.53 -9.38
CA PRO A 506 -10.26 15.84 -9.47
C PRO A 506 -9.78 16.62 -10.70
N ASP A 507 -10.69 17.35 -11.36
CA ASP A 507 -10.36 18.06 -12.62
C ASP A 507 -9.22 19.07 -12.44
N TRP A 508 -9.11 19.72 -11.27
CA TRP A 508 -8.02 20.66 -10.95
C TRP A 508 -6.65 19.98 -10.78
N LEU A 509 -6.61 18.65 -10.70
CA LEU A 509 -5.38 17.83 -10.69
C LEU A 509 -5.10 17.15 -12.04
N ARG A 510 -6.03 17.20 -12.99
CA ARG A 510 -5.85 16.59 -14.31
C ARG A 510 -4.92 17.44 -15.16
N LYS A 511 -3.94 16.79 -15.79
CA LYS A 511 -3.09 17.44 -16.80
C LYS A 511 -3.91 17.64 -18.08
N THR A 512 -4.34 18.87 -18.37
CA THR A 512 -5.15 19.17 -19.57
C THR A 512 -4.30 19.46 -20.83
N GLY A 513 -2.97 19.42 -20.73
CA GLY A 513 -2.06 19.78 -21.82
C GLY A 513 -1.99 21.29 -22.11
N LEU A 514 -2.80 22.11 -21.43
CA LEU A 514 -2.73 23.57 -21.42
C LEU A 514 -2.07 24.11 -20.15
N ASP A 515 -1.97 23.28 -19.11
CA ASP A 515 -1.34 23.59 -17.85
C ASP A 515 0.00 22.83 -17.77
N GLU A 516 1.12 23.53 -18.02
CA GLU A 516 2.44 23.09 -17.55
C GLU A 516 2.54 23.11 -16.01
N LEU A 517 1.46 23.50 -15.31
CA LEU A 517 1.39 23.48 -13.87
C LEU A 517 1.16 22.04 -13.41
N THR A 518 2.22 21.40 -12.96
CA THR A 518 2.08 20.23 -12.11
C THR A 518 1.38 20.65 -10.81
N ALA A 519 0.81 19.70 -10.05
CA ALA A 519 0.41 19.96 -8.66
C ALA A 519 1.58 20.53 -7.83
N PHE A 520 2.83 20.34 -8.30
CA PHE A 520 4.05 20.90 -7.73
C PHE A 520 4.32 22.37 -8.07
N ASP A 521 3.61 22.97 -9.03
CA ASP A 521 3.77 24.36 -9.49
C ASP A 521 2.65 25.30 -9.01
N LEU A 522 1.68 24.79 -8.23
CA LEU A 522 0.75 25.62 -7.47
C LEU A 522 1.50 26.18 -6.25
N ASP A 523 2.06 27.38 -6.37
CA ASP A 523 2.71 28.13 -5.27
C ASP A 523 1.68 28.38 -4.12
N PRO A 524 2.09 28.40 -2.83
CA PRO A 524 1.17 28.45 -1.67
C PRO A 524 0.19 29.62 -1.62
#